data_AF-A0A7K4CLL3-F1
#
_entry.id   AF-A0A7K4CLL3-F1
#
_cell.length_a   1.000
_cell.length_b   1.000
_cell.length_c   1.000
_cell.angle_alpha   90.00
_cell.angle_beta   90.00
_cell.angle_gamma   90.00
#
_symmetry.space_group_name_H-M   'P 1'
#
loop_
_entity.id
_entity.type
_entity.pdbx_description
1 polymer ?
#
loop_
_entity_poly.entity_id
_entity_poly.type
_entity_poly.pdbx_seq_one_letter_code
_entity_poly.pdbx_strand_id
1 'polypeptide(L)'
;MHGGGVWIVVAKAAERVGLTDPESEKMDERFSAHACRHWFCTHLFRAGMSREHIMWLRGDAPLSAFDGYLHLNPEDVRRIYLACIPQLGI
;
A
#
# COMPACT_ATOMS: atom_id res chain seq x y z
N MET A 1 24.39 3.90 6.08
CA MET A 1 23.71 3.00 5.13
C MET A 1 23.14 3.86 4.00
N HIS A 2 23.59 3.69 2.76
CA HIS A 2 23.10 4.48 1.62
C HIS A 2 21.77 3.89 1.14
N GLY A 3 20.64 4.36 1.70
CA GLY A 3 19.32 4.03 1.18
C GLY A 3 19.19 4.55 -0.25
N GLY A 4 18.64 3.73 -1.16
CA GLY A 4 18.43 4.14 -2.56
C GLY A 4 17.59 5.42 -2.69
N GLY A 5 17.66 6.12 -3.82
CA GLY A 5 17.04 7.45 -3.98
C GLY A 5 15.55 7.54 -3.57
N VAL A 6 14.76 6.49 -3.82
CA VAL A 6 13.35 6.41 -3.39
C VAL A 6 13.20 6.43 -1.86
N TRP A 7 14.09 5.75 -1.15
CA TRP A 7 14.09 5.74 0.32
C TRP A 7 14.29 7.15 0.88
N ILE A 8 15.25 7.91 0.32
CA ILE A 8 15.54 9.28 0.74
C ILE A 8 14.32 10.19 0.56
N VAL A 9 13.64 10.07 -0.59
CA VAL A 9 12.45 10.88 -0.88
C VAL A 9 11.33 10.60 0.13
N VAL A 10 11.05 9.32 0.41
CA VAL A 10 10.00 8.95 1.36
C VAL A 10 10.35 9.36 2.79
N ALA A 11 11.60 9.13 3.22
CA ALA A 11 12.05 9.50 4.57
C ALA A 11 11.95 11.01 4.79
N LYS A 12 12.44 11.83 3.86
CA LYS A 12 12.34 13.30 3.94
C LYS A 12 10.90 13.80 3.92
N ALA A 13 10.02 13.15 3.14
CA ALA A 13 8.60 13.50 3.13
C ALA A 13 7.95 13.19 4.48
N ALA A 14 8.24 12.02 5.07
CA ALA A 14 7.71 11.61 6.36
C ALA A 14 8.20 12.51 7.50
N GLU A 15 9.46 12.93 7.48
CA GLU A 15 10.04 13.86 8.45
C GLU A 15 9.30 15.21 8.46
N ARG A 16 9.00 15.76 7.27
CA ARG A 16 8.26 17.03 7.13
C ARG A 16 6.87 17.02 7.74
N VAL A 17 6.25 15.85 7.85
CA VAL A 17 4.88 15.68 8.39
C VAL A 17 4.86 14.96 9.74
N GLY A 18 6.03 14.72 10.36
CA GLY A 18 6.13 14.10 11.69
C GLY A 18 5.73 12.63 11.74
N LEU A 19 5.81 11.89 10.62
CA LEU A 19 5.45 10.47 10.53
C LEU A 19 6.63 9.52 10.80
N THR A 20 7.83 10.04 11.03
CA THR A 20 9.03 9.25 11.29
C THR A 20 9.88 9.90 12.37
N ASP A 21 10.56 9.09 13.17
CA ASP A 21 11.67 9.52 14.02
C ASP A 21 12.99 9.05 13.39
N PRO A 22 13.82 9.96 12.83
CA PRO A 22 15.08 9.59 12.20
C PRO A 22 16.14 9.13 13.21
N GLU A 23 16.04 9.53 14.47
CA GLU A 23 16.99 9.17 15.54
C GLU A 23 16.64 7.84 16.21
N SER A 24 15.41 7.36 16.04
CA SER A 24 14.99 6.07 16.57
C SER A 24 15.76 4.91 15.94
N GLU A 25 16.20 3.97 16.78
CA GLU A 25 16.77 2.68 16.34
C GLU A 25 15.69 1.64 15.97
N LYS A 26 14.42 1.88 16.35
CA LYS A 26 13.34 0.92 16.09
C LYS A 26 12.84 1.05 14.66
N MET A 27 12.66 -0.09 14.00
CA MET A 27 12.21 -0.12 12.61
C MET A 27 10.76 0.34 12.41
N ASP A 28 9.90 0.13 13.39
CA ASP A 28 8.48 0.54 13.38
C ASP A 28 8.29 2.04 13.59
N GLU A 29 9.29 2.75 14.11
CA GLU A 29 9.32 4.20 14.26
C GLU A 29 9.90 4.90 13.01
N ARG A 30 10.33 4.13 12.00
CA ARG A 30 10.87 4.62 10.73
C ARG A 30 9.87 4.44 9.59
N PHE A 31 9.35 5.55 9.08
CA PHE A 31 8.44 5.53 7.95
C PHE A 31 9.19 5.17 6.66
N SER A 32 8.62 4.29 5.85
CA SER A 32 9.23 3.81 4.61
C SER A 32 8.18 3.60 3.52
N ALA A 33 8.64 3.33 2.28
CA ALA A 33 7.74 2.95 1.19
C ALA A 33 6.90 1.70 1.54
N HIS A 34 7.44 0.81 2.38
CA HIS A 34 6.71 -0.35 2.87
C HIS A 34 5.55 0.03 3.80
N ALA A 35 5.71 1.08 4.62
CA ALA A 35 4.64 1.60 5.47
C ALA A 35 3.46 2.11 4.62
N CYS A 36 3.72 2.80 3.51
CA CYS A 36 2.67 3.19 2.55
C CYS A 36 1.94 1.97 1.98
N ARG A 37 2.68 0.93 1.55
CA ARG A 37 2.07 -0.31 1.02
C ARG A 37 1.24 -1.02 2.09
N HIS A 38 1.72 -1.06 3.33
CA HIS A 38 0.98 -1.64 4.46
C HIS A 38 -0.33 -0.89 4.69
N TRP A 39 -0.27 0.44 4.84
CA TRP A 39 -1.45 1.29 5.00
C TRP A 39 -2.44 1.09 3.85
N PHE A 40 -1.98 1.11 2.60
CA PHE A 40 -2.82 0.91 1.42
C PHE A 40 -3.60 -0.40 1.48
N CYS A 41 -2.92 -1.51 1.78
CA CYS A 41 -3.57 -2.83 1.87
C CYS A 41 -4.54 -2.91 3.05
N THR A 42 -4.11 -2.45 4.23
CA THR A 42 -4.91 -2.48 5.45
C THR A 42 -6.16 -1.61 5.30
N HIS A 43 -6.03 -0.41 4.71
CA HIS A 43 -7.14 0.49 4.47
C HIS A 43 -8.17 -0.14 3.52
N LEU A 44 -7.74 -0.58 2.34
CA LEU A 44 -8.65 -1.17 1.34
C LEU A 44 -9.37 -2.40 1.89
N PHE A 45 -8.67 -3.27 2.61
CA PHE A 45 -9.27 -4.45 3.24
C PHE A 45 -10.32 -4.06 4.28
N ARG A 46 -10.01 -3.10 5.16
CA ARG A 46 -10.95 -2.60 6.18
C ARG A 46 -12.15 -1.86 5.57
N ALA A 47 -11.98 -1.29 4.39
CA ALA A 47 -13.05 -0.64 3.62
C ALA A 47 -13.89 -1.64 2.79
N GLY A 48 -13.67 -2.95 2.92
CA GLY A 48 -14.50 -3.99 2.31
C GLY A 48 -14.02 -4.49 0.95
N MET A 49 -12.83 -4.09 0.48
CA MET A 49 -12.25 -4.63 -0.74
C MET A 49 -11.74 -6.06 -0.51
N SER A 50 -12.05 -6.98 -1.42
CA SER A 50 -11.62 -8.37 -1.27
C SER A 50 -10.10 -8.53 -1.40
N ARG A 51 -9.58 -9.60 -0.79
CA ARG A 51 -8.14 -9.90 -0.81
C ARG A 51 -7.61 -10.04 -2.25
N GLU A 52 -8.37 -10.70 -3.11
CA GLU A 52 -8.03 -11.00 -4.50
C GLU A 52 -7.87 -9.70 -5.31
N HIS A 53 -8.79 -8.75 -5.13
CA HIS A 53 -8.66 -7.44 -5.78
C HIS A 53 -7.45 -6.64 -5.24
N ILE A 54 -7.17 -6.70 -3.93
CA ILE A 54 -6.00 -6.02 -3.33
C ILE A 54 -4.70 -6.64 -3.86
N MET A 55 -4.64 -7.97 -3.96
CA MET A 55 -3.50 -8.70 -4.53
C MET A 55 -3.30 -8.36 -6.00
N TRP A 56 -4.38 -8.25 -6.78
CA TRP A 56 -4.33 -7.82 -8.17
C TRP A 56 -3.75 -6.40 -8.30
N LEU A 57 -4.23 -5.44 -7.49
CA LEU A 57 -3.71 -4.06 -7.46
C LEU A 57 -2.21 -4.00 -7.11
N ARG A 58 -1.76 -4.93 -6.26
CA ARG A 58 -0.36 -5.02 -5.82
C ARG A 58 0.56 -5.66 -6.86
N GLY A 59 0.01 -6.28 -7.90
CA GLY A 59 0.73 -7.10 -8.86
C GLY A 59 1.28 -8.39 -8.25
N ASP A 60 0.62 -8.94 -7.24
CA ASP A 60 1.05 -10.19 -6.61
C ASP A 60 0.89 -11.37 -7.60
N ALA A 61 1.82 -12.32 -7.55
CA ALA A 61 1.70 -13.56 -8.34
C ALA A 61 0.48 -14.38 -7.88
N PRO A 62 -0.14 -15.18 -8.78
CA PRO A 62 -1.21 -16.10 -8.40
C PRO A 62 -0.75 -17.03 -7.28
N LEU A 63 -1.58 -17.19 -6.25
CA LEU A 63 -1.36 -18.10 -5.13
C LEU A 63 -1.79 -19.53 -5.49
N SER A 64 -2.73 -19.69 -6.43
CA SER A 64 -3.22 -20.99 -6.84
C SER A 64 -3.76 -20.99 -8.27
N ALA A 65 -3.93 -22.18 -8.84
CA ALA A 65 -4.63 -22.34 -10.11
C ALA A 65 -6.08 -21.82 -10.06
N PHE A 66 -6.68 -21.75 -8.86
CA PHE A 66 -8.05 -21.26 -8.70
C PHE A 66 -8.18 -19.77 -9.08
N ASP A 67 -7.13 -18.98 -8.91
CA ASP A 67 -7.13 -17.54 -9.18
C ASP A 67 -7.43 -17.24 -10.65
N GLY A 68 -7.13 -18.18 -11.56
CA GLY A 68 -7.48 -18.09 -12.97
C GLY A 68 -8.99 -18.12 -13.24
N TYR A 69 -9.79 -18.73 -12.37
CA TYR A 69 -11.26 -18.77 -12.51
C TYR A 69 -11.94 -17.49 -12.03
N LEU A 70 -11.25 -16.64 -11.25
CA LEU A 70 -11.86 -15.43 -10.70
C LEU A 70 -12.15 -14.37 -11.76
N HIS A 71 -11.55 -14.50 -12.96
CA HIS A 71 -11.74 -13.62 -14.11
C HIS A 71 -11.85 -12.14 -13.70
N LEU A 72 -10.92 -11.66 -12.87
CA LEU A 72 -10.95 -10.32 -12.32
C LEU A 72 -10.95 -9.28 -13.44
N ASN A 73 -12.07 -8.58 -13.58
CA ASN A 73 -12.25 -7.51 -14.55
C ASN A 73 -11.55 -6.24 -14.05
N PRO A 74 -10.61 -5.64 -14.81
CA PRO A 74 -9.97 -4.39 -14.45
C PRO A 74 -10.94 -3.23 -14.16
N GLU A 75 -12.10 -3.19 -14.84
CA GLU A 75 -13.12 -2.17 -14.61
C GLU A 75 -13.79 -2.32 -13.24
N ASP A 76 -14.09 -3.55 -12.82
CA ASP A 76 -14.62 -3.85 -11.49
C ASP A 76 -13.60 -3.56 -10.40
N VAL A 77 -12.33 -3.93 -10.62
CA VAL A 77 -11.21 -3.58 -9.73
C VAL A 77 -11.14 -2.06 -9.54
N ARG A 78 -11.19 -1.29 -10.64
CA ARG A 78 -11.17 0.18 -10.61
C ARG A 78 -12.37 0.72 -9.83
N ARG A 79 -13.58 0.23 -10.11
CA ARG A 79 -14.81 0.67 -9.46
C ARG A 79 -14.76 0.45 -7.96
N ILE A 80 -14.38 -0.73 -7.50
CA ILE A 80 -14.32 -1.03 -6.07
C ILE A 80 -13.15 -0.32 -5.38
N TYR A 81 -12.00 -0.17 -6.07
CA TYR A 81 -10.89 0.64 -5.56
C TYR A 81 -11.33 2.07 -5.25
N LEU A 82 -12.02 2.73 -6.19
CA LEU A 82 -12.51 4.09 -6.02
C LEU A 82 -13.57 4.22 -4.91
N ALA A 83 -14.33 3.16 -4.65
CA ALA A 83 -15.31 3.12 -3.56
C ALA A 83 -14.64 2.93 -2.18
N CYS A 84 -13.49 2.25 -2.12
CA CYS A 84 -12.82 1.90 -0.86
C CYS A 84 -11.70 2.87 -0.45
N ILE A 85 -10.99 3.48 -1.41
CA ILE A 85 -9.87 4.41 -1.13
C ILE A 85 -10.40 5.70 -0.48
N PRO A 86 -9.75 6.24 0.57
CA PRO A 86 -10.27 7.42 1.24
C PRO A 86 -9.98 8.66 0.41
N GLN A 87 -10.88 9.64 0.45
CA GLN A 87 -10.61 10.97 -0.06
C GLN A 87 -9.76 11.72 0.97
N LEU A 88 -8.50 12.02 0.62
CA LEU A 88 -7.54 12.61 1.56
C LEU A 88 -7.65 14.14 1.69
N GLY A 89 -8.48 14.80 0.86
CA GLY A 89 -8.79 16.23 0.99
C GLY A 89 -7.59 17.17 0.83
N ILE A 90 -6.53 16.71 0.16
CA ILE A 90 -5.32 17.46 -0.18
C ILE A 90 -5.42 18.12 -1.55
#